data_AF-A0A935WQU6-F1
#
_entry.id   AF-A0A935WQU6-F1
#
_cell.length_a   1.000
_cell.length_b   1.000
_cell.length_c   1.000
_cell.angle_alpha   90.00
_cell.angle_beta   90.00
_cell.angle_gamma   90.00
#
_symmetry.space_group_name_H-M   'P 1'
#
loop_
_entity.id
_entity.type
_entity.pdbx_description
1 polymer ?
#
loop_
_entity_poly.entity_id
_entity_poly.type
_entity_poly.pdbx_seq_one_letter_code
_entity_poly.pdbx_strand_id
1 'polypeptide(L)'
;MTRTKLVERVIGRLAAVLAFGTFGAFGAFGAFGAFGALSLVGCGESGIVSTGQLAFESVGIQFNTQSVGGVEARATRIKNGYPQDLSIRSVEFEPPTSVFAARLDDGRTLAGAVLRGRRATDVSILFGPEAAESYASVMTVETYGGTRATVQLSGIGEVVTPARPVVVPARIRYSAPIEIGREAIETVLLTNVGQVAGTLSAPSDGPFSVRTHGGGAIEDALPVAPGDDVVLDVRFLPITLGEFASTLEIGLDDNRVALPVSATSTPAGVLSCDHDQIDFGPVPRGEKRTQRVFCQVSEGQYTLQGVGFVGGHSGLSVGNVNPVPGTQLTTLSFDVTFTAEGARARAQSTLRVTSLSRAATEVPISTEVDAPTPSSTDLSIGLTWTPVGTDLDLHLVKHPGAPYEAGTDCHWDAKTLRWGDPTSTLDDPFLDRDAVRGPGNEQINLIDAGRGTYDLWVQFFGFEGEVPLSPDAHISWSIRGLLSAEHTLVLDRCGDMWKVGTFDFQGGVGVFTPSGEVLDDWVDRTFVCP
;
A
#
# COMPACT_ATOMS: atom_id res chain seq x y z
N MET A 1 2.85 -0.22 -26.99
CA MET A 1 3.71 -0.17 -28.19
C MET A 1 4.62 1.05 -28.00
N THR A 2 5.95 1.02 -27.87
CA THR A 2 6.98 0.15 -28.46
C THR A 2 8.26 0.20 -27.61
N ARG A 3 9.03 -0.90 -27.71
CA ARG A 3 10.31 -1.36 -27.11
C ARG A 3 11.45 -0.33 -26.97
N THR A 4 12.22 -0.29 -25.86
CA THR A 4 13.38 -1.13 -25.38
C THR A 4 14.77 -0.79 -25.97
N LYS A 5 15.73 -0.45 -25.07
CA LYS A 5 17.17 -0.88 -24.96
C LYS A 5 18.26 0.23 -24.89
N LEU A 6 19.04 0.21 -23.78
CA LEU A 6 20.53 0.24 -23.59
C LEU A 6 20.77 0.64 -22.11
N VAL A 7 21.38 -0.08 -21.15
CA VAL A 7 22.58 -0.95 -20.99
C VAL A 7 23.94 -0.21 -20.97
N GLU A 8 24.52 -0.19 -19.75
CA GLU A 8 25.95 -0.23 -19.31
C GLU A 8 26.86 1.03 -19.16
N ARG A 9 27.30 1.25 -17.90
CA ARG A 9 28.69 1.38 -17.33
C ARG A 9 28.61 2.18 -16.00
N VAL A 10 29.26 1.86 -14.87
CA VAL A 10 30.71 1.72 -14.58
C VAL A 10 30.90 1.01 -13.21
N ILE A 11 31.88 0.10 -13.12
CA ILE A 11 32.50 -0.46 -11.90
C ILE A 11 33.85 0.24 -11.66
N GLY A 12 34.27 0.47 -10.40
CA GLY A 12 35.69 0.64 -10.07
C GLY A 12 36.06 1.08 -8.65
N ARG A 13 36.69 0.15 -7.88
CA ARG A 13 37.82 0.25 -6.90
C ARG A 13 37.81 -1.03 -6.01
N LEU A 14 38.65 -2.07 -6.18
CA LEU A 14 40.10 -2.29 -5.88
C LEU A 14 40.55 -1.80 -4.48
N ALA A 15 41.36 -2.50 -3.65
CA ALA A 15 42.03 -3.82 -3.66
C ALA A 15 42.66 -4.06 -2.24
N ALA A 16 42.66 -5.30 -1.73
CA ALA A 16 43.80 -6.22 -1.55
C ALA A 16 44.74 -6.03 -0.32
N VAL A 17 44.93 -7.10 0.46
CA VAL A 17 46.23 -7.57 1.01
C VAL A 17 46.23 -9.10 1.02
N LEU A 18 47.35 -9.69 0.58
CA LEU A 18 47.60 -11.11 0.32
C LEU A 18 48.71 -11.64 1.25
N ALA A 19 48.56 -12.91 1.64
CA ALA A 19 49.57 -13.97 1.85
C ALA A 19 50.63 -13.88 2.97
N PHE A 20 50.77 -14.96 3.74
CA PHE A 20 51.94 -15.86 3.74
C PHE A 20 51.61 -17.17 4.50
N GLY A 21 52.20 -18.29 4.08
CA GLY A 21 51.90 -19.64 4.59
C GLY A 21 52.96 -20.27 5.50
N THR A 22 52.78 -21.59 5.68
CA THR A 22 53.70 -22.66 6.15
C THR A 22 53.74 -23.09 7.64
N PHE A 23 53.25 -24.33 7.83
CA PHE A 23 53.83 -25.53 8.51
C PHE A 23 54.19 -25.60 10.02
N GLY A 24 53.56 -26.59 10.67
CA GLY A 24 54.10 -27.51 11.70
C GLY A 24 53.66 -27.25 13.15
N ALA A 25 53.43 -28.21 14.06
CA ALA A 25 53.21 -29.66 14.08
C ALA A 25 52.88 -30.07 15.55
N PHE A 26 52.28 -31.26 15.76
CA PHE A 26 52.14 -32.06 17.01
C PHE A 26 51.27 -31.52 18.18
N GLY A 27 50.39 -32.30 18.86
CA GLY A 27 50.02 -33.72 18.71
C GLY A 27 49.05 -34.21 19.81
N ALA A 28 48.41 -35.38 19.51
CA ALA A 28 47.89 -36.44 20.40
C ALA A 28 46.65 -36.12 21.29
N PHE A 29 45.66 -36.97 21.58
CA PHE A 29 45.33 -38.42 21.58
C PHE A 29 43.78 -38.49 21.40
N GLY A 30 43.05 -39.54 21.00
CA GLY A 30 43.32 -40.93 20.66
C GLY A 30 42.00 -41.66 20.35
N ALA A 31 41.97 -42.35 19.20
CA ALA A 31 41.52 -43.73 18.97
C ALA A 31 40.13 -44.23 19.49
N PHE A 32 39.28 -44.68 18.56
CA PHE A 32 38.78 -46.06 18.49
C PHE A 32 38.04 -46.33 17.15
N GLY A 33 38.37 -47.46 16.52
CA GLY A 33 37.41 -48.26 15.72
C GLY A 33 37.30 -47.98 14.22
N ALA A 34 38.27 -48.43 13.43
CA ALA A 34 38.16 -48.49 11.97
C ALA A 34 37.32 -49.69 11.51
N PHE A 35 36.29 -49.45 10.71
CA PHE A 35 35.84 -50.35 9.64
C PHE A 35 35.98 -49.58 8.33
N GLY A 36 36.94 -50.01 7.52
CA GLY A 36 37.24 -49.40 6.23
C GLY A 36 36.19 -49.74 5.19
N ALA A 37 35.68 -48.73 4.51
CA ALA A 37 35.17 -48.86 3.15
C ALA A 37 35.84 -47.77 2.31
N LEU A 38 36.73 -48.22 1.43
CA LEU A 38 37.35 -47.43 0.37
C LEU A 38 36.25 -46.77 -0.46
N SER A 39 36.19 -45.44 -0.47
CA SER A 39 35.46 -44.69 -1.49
C SER A 39 36.34 -44.58 -2.74
N LEU A 40 36.07 -45.42 -3.72
CA LEU A 40 36.49 -45.19 -5.10
C LEU A 40 35.33 -44.50 -5.81
N VAL A 41 35.44 -43.18 -5.94
CA VAL A 41 34.68 -42.39 -6.91
C VAL A 41 35.14 -42.83 -8.30
N GLY A 42 34.38 -43.74 -8.91
CA GLY A 42 34.50 -44.11 -10.31
C GLY A 42 33.38 -43.44 -11.10
N CYS A 43 33.67 -42.30 -11.72
CA CYS A 43 32.86 -41.81 -12.83
C CYS A 43 32.96 -42.80 -14.00
N GLY A 44 31.80 -43.29 -14.44
CA GLY A 44 31.51 -43.76 -15.80
C GLY A 44 32.57 -44.59 -16.51
N GLU A 45 32.47 -45.91 -16.43
CA GLU A 45 32.90 -46.77 -17.53
C GLU A 45 31.77 -47.70 -17.93
N SER A 46 31.25 -47.47 -19.14
CA SER A 46 30.35 -48.36 -19.87
C SER A 46 31.13 -49.59 -20.34
N GLY A 47 31.49 -50.47 -19.41
CA GLY A 47 32.10 -51.76 -19.71
C GLY A 47 31.07 -52.73 -20.26
N ILE A 48 30.87 -52.75 -21.58
CA ILE A 48 30.12 -53.82 -22.25
C ILE A 48 30.94 -55.11 -22.18
N VAL A 49 30.54 -56.06 -21.35
CA VAL A 49 31.06 -57.44 -21.35
C VAL A 49 30.13 -58.35 -22.15
N SER A 50 30.75 -59.14 -23.03
CA SER A 50 30.23 -60.35 -23.71
C SER A 50 29.38 -60.18 -24.98
N THR A 51 30.04 -60.44 -26.11
CA THR A 51 29.43 -60.82 -27.38
C THR A 51 28.73 -62.18 -27.25
N GLY A 52 27.43 -62.17 -26.91
CA GLY A 52 26.56 -63.34 -27.10
C GLY A 52 25.55 -63.64 -25.99
N GLN A 53 25.50 -62.88 -24.90
CA GLN A 53 24.70 -63.26 -23.72
C GLN A 53 23.55 -62.31 -23.41
N LEU A 54 22.61 -62.81 -22.61
CA LEU A 54 21.62 -62.03 -21.90
C LEU A 54 22.36 -61.17 -20.86
N ALA A 55 22.19 -59.86 -20.88
CA ALA A 55 22.90 -58.96 -19.97
C ALA A 55 22.10 -57.68 -19.69
N PHE A 56 22.30 -57.11 -18.51
CA PHE A 56 21.87 -55.74 -18.23
C PHE A 56 22.87 -54.74 -18.82
N GLU A 57 22.39 -53.59 -19.27
CA GLU A 57 23.26 -52.49 -19.71
C GLU A 57 24.05 -51.86 -18.55
N SER A 58 23.51 -51.97 -17.33
CA SER A 58 24.17 -51.53 -16.10
C SER A 58 24.62 -52.72 -15.27
N VAL A 59 25.87 -52.71 -14.81
CA VAL A 59 26.42 -53.72 -13.89
C VAL A 59 25.98 -53.50 -12.43
N GLY A 60 25.56 -52.28 -12.11
CA GLY A 60 24.98 -51.93 -10.82
C GLY A 60 23.99 -50.76 -10.94
N ILE A 61 22.99 -50.76 -10.06
CA ILE A 61 21.99 -49.70 -9.91
C ILE A 61 22.03 -49.29 -8.44
N GLN A 62 22.47 -48.07 -8.21
CA GLN A 62 22.49 -47.47 -6.89
C GLN A 62 21.30 -46.52 -6.77
N PHE A 63 20.45 -46.80 -5.81
CA PHE A 63 19.46 -45.88 -5.28
C PHE A 63 20.15 -44.97 -4.26
N ASN A 64 19.71 -43.72 -4.21
CA ASN A 64 20.15 -42.80 -3.16
C ASN A 64 19.42 -43.17 -1.86
N THR A 65 19.45 -42.28 -0.87
CA THR A 65 18.59 -42.40 0.30
C THR A 65 17.12 -42.26 -0.10
N GLN A 66 16.31 -43.21 0.33
CA GLN A 66 14.87 -43.25 0.12
C GLN A 66 14.16 -43.35 1.47
N SER A 67 13.06 -42.60 1.64
CA SER A 67 12.26 -42.68 2.85
C SER A 67 11.62 -44.06 3.01
N VAL A 68 11.60 -44.59 4.24
CA VAL A 68 10.90 -45.83 4.56
C VAL A 68 9.42 -45.72 4.17
N GLY A 69 8.92 -46.72 3.43
CA GLY A 69 7.56 -46.75 2.88
C GLY A 69 7.36 -45.98 1.56
N GLY A 70 8.35 -45.20 1.12
CA GLY A 70 8.38 -44.62 -0.22
C GLY A 70 8.87 -45.62 -1.26
N VAL A 71 8.69 -45.30 -2.55
CA VAL A 71 9.17 -46.13 -3.67
C VAL A 71 9.92 -45.26 -4.67
N GLU A 72 11.18 -45.56 -4.94
CA GLU A 72 11.96 -44.98 -6.04
C GLU A 72 12.02 -45.96 -7.22
N ALA A 73 11.95 -45.45 -8.43
CA ALA A 73 12.10 -46.25 -9.66
C ALA A 73 13.36 -45.81 -10.43
N ARG A 74 14.17 -46.78 -10.85
CA ARG A 74 15.33 -46.57 -11.73
C ARG A 74 15.19 -47.42 -12.98
N ALA A 75 15.28 -46.76 -14.13
CA ALA A 75 15.25 -47.43 -15.43
C ALA A 75 16.59 -48.09 -15.74
N THR A 76 16.53 -49.28 -16.32
CA THR A 76 17.66 -50.00 -16.93
C THR A 76 17.16 -50.76 -18.16
N ARG A 77 18.07 -51.35 -18.93
CA ARG A 77 17.73 -52.19 -20.07
C ARG A 77 18.37 -53.57 -19.93
N ILE A 78 17.58 -54.60 -20.24
CA ILE A 78 18.08 -55.96 -20.40
C ILE A 78 18.14 -56.30 -21.89
N LYS A 79 19.31 -56.70 -22.37
CA LYS A 79 19.56 -57.03 -23.77
C LYS A 79 19.56 -58.53 -23.97
N ASN A 80 18.69 -59.01 -24.87
CA ASN A 80 18.78 -60.36 -25.38
C ASN A 80 19.76 -60.40 -26.58
N GLY A 81 20.96 -60.90 -26.31
CA GLY A 81 21.99 -61.07 -27.34
C GLY A 81 21.72 -62.18 -28.36
N TYR A 82 20.78 -63.08 -28.11
CA TYR A 82 20.47 -64.23 -28.96
C TYR A 82 19.50 -63.87 -30.10
N PRO A 83 19.53 -64.59 -31.24
CA PRO A 83 18.59 -64.38 -32.34
C PRO A 83 17.16 -64.85 -32.02
N GLN A 84 17.00 -65.82 -31.12
CA GLN A 84 15.70 -66.30 -30.66
C GLN A 84 15.18 -65.48 -29.46
N ASP A 85 13.85 -65.49 -29.30
CA ASP A 85 13.19 -64.94 -28.12
C ASP A 85 13.51 -65.77 -26.88
N LEU A 86 13.69 -65.10 -25.74
CA LEU A 86 13.93 -65.74 -24.44
C LEU A 86 12.79 -65.44 -23.47
N SER A 87 12.18 -66.47 -22.91
CA SER A 87 11.19 -66.34 -21.85
C SER A 87 11.89 -66.35 -20.48
N ILE A 88 11.60 -65.34 -19.65
CA ILE A 88 12.11 -65.22 -18.29
C ILE A 88 11.36 -66.20 -17.39
N ARG A 89 12.10 -67.10 -16.74
CA ARG A 89 11.61 -68.10 -15.80
C ARG A 89 11.47 -67.51 -14.39
N SER A 90 12.52 -66.86 -13.88
CA SER A 90 12.52 -66.29 -12.54
C SER A 90 13.31 -64.98 -12.48
N VAL A 91 12.96 -64.16 -11.50
CA VAL A 91 13.71 -62.99 -11.05
C VAL A 91 13.90 -63.17 -9.56
N GLU A 92 15.14 -63.37 -9.14
CA GLU A 92 15.52 -63.68 -7.77
C GLU A 92 16.50 -62.64 -7.25
N PHE A 93 16.51 -62.44 -5.93
CA PHE A 93 17.35 -61.46 -5.24
C PHE A 93 18.19 -62.21 -4.20
N GLU A 94 19.50 -61.93 -4.15
CA GLU A 94 20.43 -62.53 -3.18
C GLU A 94 21.27 -61.45 -2.48
N PRO A 95 21.14 -61.25 -1.16
CA PRO A 95 20.22 -61.95 -0.26
C PRO A 95 18.74 -61.71 -0.63
N PRO A 96 17.83 -62.66 -0.30
CA PRO A 96 16.40 -62.50 -0.51
C PRO A 96 15.87 -61.25 0.16
N THR A 97 15.10 -60.45 -0.58
CA THR A 97 14.54 -59.20 -0.07
C THR A 97 13.23 -58.84 -0.78
N SER A 98 12.32 -58.18 -0.06
CA SER A 98 11.07 -57.62 -0.58
C SER A 98 11.21 -56.18 -1.08
N VAL A 99 12.31 -55.50 -0.75
CA VAL A 99 12.46 -54.05 -1.00
C VAL A 99 12.78 -53.73 -2.46
N PHE A 100 13.20 -54.71 -3.25
CA PHE A 100 13.45 -54.55 -4.69
C PHE A 100 12.40 -55.29 -5.52
N ALA A 101 11.99 -54.69 -6.63
CA ALA A 101 11.13 -55.34 -7.62
C ALA A 101 11.51 -54.92 -9.04
N ALA A 102 11.35 -55.82 -10.01
CA ALA A 102 11.59 -55.52 -11.43
C ALA A 102 10.29 -55.55 -12.24
N ARG A 103 10.01 -54.46 -12.95
CA ARG A 103 8.83 -54.28 -13.78
C ARG A 103 9.20 -53.95 -15.22
N LEU A 104 8.34 -54.34 -16.16
CA LEU A 104 8.35 -53.78 -17.51
C LEU A 104 7.72 -52.39 -17.50
N ASP A 105 7.91 -51.63 -18.57
CA ASP A 105 7.31 -50.28 -18.73
C ASP A 105 5.78 -50.27 -18.64
N ASP A 106 5.13 -51.41 -18.95
CA ASP A 106 3.69 -51.58 -18.83
C ASP A 106 3.22 -52.00 -17.42
N GLY A 107 4.12 -52.00 -16.44
CA GLY A 107 3.83 -52.30 -15.03
C GLY A 107 3.78 -53.79 -14.68
N ARG A 108 3.88 -54.70 -15.65
CA ARG A 108 3.90 -56.15 -15.38
C ARG A 108 5.23 -56.58 -14.73
N THR A 109 5.21 -57.71 -14.03
CA THR A 109 6.44 -58.34 -13.51
C THR A 109 7.40 -58.67 -14.65
N LEU A 110 8.70 -58.50 -14.42
CA LEU A 110 9.72 -58.99 -15.35
C LEU A 110 9.72 -60.53 -15.45
N ALA A 111 9.43 -61.24 -14.35
CA ALA A 111 9.23 -62.69 -14.37
C ALA A 111 8.06 -63.05 -15.29
N GLY A 112 8.28 -64.02 -16.19
CA GLY A 112 7.32 -64.44 -17.23
C GLY A 112 7.34 -63.60 -18.52
N ALA A 113 8.15 -62.54 -18.59
CA ALA A 113 8.28 -61.73 -19.80
C ALA A 113 9.04 -62.45 -20.92
N VAL A 114 8.75 -62.07 -22.17
CA VAL A 114 9.47 -62.55 -23.36
C VAL A 114 10.38 -61.45 -23.88
N LEU A 115 11.69 -61.69 -23.83
CA LEU A 115 12.72 -60.80 -24.36
C LEU A 115 12.96 -61.12 -25.84
N ARG A 116 12.64 -60.17 -26.72
CA ARG A 116 12.76 -60.40 -28.17
C ARG A 116 14.20 -60.54 -28.61
N GLY A 117 14.46 -61.48 -29.53
CA GLY A 117 15.78 -61.72 -30.08
C GLY A 117 16.46 -60.45 -30.61
N ARG A 118 17.75 -60.28 -30.30
CA ARG A 118 18.59 -59.11 -30.66
C ARG A 118 18.05 -57.75 -30.20
N ARG A 119 17.10 -57.69 -29.27
CA ARG A 119 16.54 -56.43 -28.75
C ARG A 119 16.89 -56.20 -27.29
N ALA A 120 16.92 -54.92 -26.91
CA ALA A 120 16.86 -54.49 -25.53
C ALA A 120 15.41 -54.32 -25.10
N THR A 121 15.14 -54.57 -23.83
CA THR A 121 13.85 -54.35 -23.18
C THR A 121 14.07 -53.44 -21.98
N ASP A 122 13.30 -52.36 -21.91
CA ASP A 122 13.30 -51.43 -20.79
C ASP A 122 12.69 -52.11 -19.55
N VAL A 123 13.35 -51.90 -18.42
CA VAL A 123 13.01 -52.47 -17.13
C VAL A 123 13.11 -51.38 -16.08
N SER A 124 12.03 -51.19 -15.32
CA SER A 124 12.03 -50.33 -14.13
C SER A 124 12.31 -51.18 -12.90
N ILE A 125 13.42 -50.89 -12.22
CA ILE A 125 13.73 -51.46 -10.90
C ILE A 125 13.17 -50.51 -9.84
N LEU A 126 12.33 -51.05 -8.98
CA LEU A 126 11.73 -50.35 -7.85
C LEU A 126 12.53 -50.64 -6.59
N PHE A 127 12.74 -49.63 -5.76
CA PHE A 127 13.28 -49.72 -4.41
C PHE A 127 12.30 -49.11 -3.42
N GLY A 128 11.76 -49.94 -2.53
CA GLY A 128 10.86 -49.55 -1.46
C GLY A 128 11.37 -50.07 -0.11
N PRO A 129 12.23 -49.32 0.60
CA PRO A 129 12.77 -49.75 1.89
C PRO A 129 11.68 -49.84 2.96
N GLU A 130 11.72 -50.92 3.75
CA GLU A 130 10.77 -51.17 4.85
C GLU A 130 11.34 -50.77 6.22
N ALA A 131 12.66 -50.55 6.31
CA ALA A 131 13.35 -50.12 7.53
C ALA A 131 14.49 -49.13 7.23
N ALA A 132 14.94 -48.42 8.28
CA ALA A 132 16.05 -47.47 8.20
C ALA A 132 17.41 -48.18 8.25
N GLU A 133 17.84 -48.71 7.11
CA GLU A 133 19.09 -49.44 6.97
C GLU A 133 19.65 -49.39 5.54
N SER A 134 20.88 -49.88 5.35
CA SER A 134 21.46 -50.05 4.02
C SER A 134 21.05 -51.39 3.42
N TYR A 135 20.53 -51.36 2.20
CA TYR A 135 20.16 -52.53 1.42
C TYR A 135 21.19 -52.77 0.31
N ALA A 136 21.59 -54.03 0.16
CA ALA A 136 22.39 -54.51 -0.96
C ALA A 136 21.91 -55.89 -1.38
N SER A 137 21.69 -56.09 -2.68
CA SER A 137 21.25 -57.38 -3.22
C SER A 137 21.67 -57.53 -4.68
N VAL A 138 21.87 -58.76 -5.12
CA VAL A 138 22.10 -59.10 -6.53
C VAL A 138 20.79 -59.60 -7.13
N MET A 139 20.26 -58.87 -8.10
CA MET A 139 19.13 -59.37 -8.88
C MET A 139 19.65 -60.32 -9.97
N THR A 140 19.12 -61.53 -10.01
CA THR A 140 19.40 -62.54 -11.03
C THR A 140 18.14 -62.83 -11.84
N VAL A 141 18.23 -62.67 -13.15
CA VAL A 141 17.18 -63.04 -14.11
C VAL A 141 17.58 -64.34 -14.80
N GLU A 142 16.80 -65.40 -14.61
CA GLU A 142 17.00 -66.69 -15.27
C GLU A 142 15.94 -66.92 -16.36
N THR A 143 16.36 -67.49 -17.50
CA THR A 143 15.47 -67.88 -18.59
C THR A 143 15.22 -69.39 -18.60
N TYR A 144 14.16 -69.86 -19.26
CA TYR A 144 13.90 -71.30 -19.40
C TYR A 144 15.01 -72.08 -20.12
N GLY A 145 15.84 -71.39 -20.90
CA GLY A 145 17.04 -71.96 -21.54
C GLY A 145 18.27 -72.01 -20.62
N GLY A 146 18.13 -71.71 -19.33
CA GLY A 146 19.22 -71.73 -18.34
C GLY A 146 20.21 -70.58 -18.43
N THR A 147 19.96 -69.59 -19.29
CA THR A 147 20.80 -68.38 -19.38
C THR A 147 20.43 -67.41 -18.27
N ARG A 148 21.43 -66.78 -17.65
CA ARG A 148 21.29 -65.85 -16.54
C ARG A 148 21.90 -64.48 -16.85
N ALA A 149 21.29 -63.44 -16.30
CA ALA A 149 21.85 -62.09 -16.23
C ALA A 149 21.73 -61.56 -14.81
N THR A 150 22.74 -60.83 -14.35
CA THR A 150 22.77 -60.27 -13.00
C THR A 150 23.00 -58.77 -13.01
N VAL A 151 22.49 -58.08 -11.99
CA VAL A 151 22.77 -56.66 -11.71
C VAL A 151 22.82 -56.42 -10.21
N GLN A 152 23.82 -55.66 -9.76
CA GLN A 152 23.98 -55.28 -8.36
C GLN A 152 23.00 -54.16 -8.01
N LEU A 153 22.30 -54.27 -6.89
CA LEU A 153 21.37 -53.26 -6.39
C LEU A 153 21.83 -52.78 -5.01
N SER A 154 21.83 -51.47 -4.78
CA SER A 154 22.07 -50.90 -3.46
C SER A 154 21.20 -49.68 -3.22
N GLY A 155 20.86 -49.42 -1.96
CA GLY A 155 20.05 -48.27 -1.55
C GLY A 155 20.05 -48.10 -0.04
N ILE A 156 19.62 -46.96 0.46
CA ILE A 156 19.53 -46.69 1.91
C ILE A 156 18.10 -46.31 2.25
N GLY A 157 17.48 -47.03 3.18
CA GLY A 157 16.24 -46.60 3.81
C GLY A 157 16.54 -45.62 4.94
N GLU A 158 15.81 -44.50 5.00
CA GLU A 158 15.86 -43.54 6.11
C GLU A 158 14.45 -43.25 6.63
N VAL A 159 14.30 -43.16 7.95
CA VAL A 159 13.05 -42.65 8.55
C VAL A 159 13.15 -41.13 8.58
N VAL A 160 12.35 -40.47 7.75
CA VAL A 160 12.23 -39.01 7.78
C VAL A 160 11.25 -38.57 8.85
N THR A 161 11.58 -37.52 9.58
CA THR A 161 10.66 -36.94 10.56
C THR A 161 9.56 -36.13 9.85
N PRO A 162 8.27 -36.37 10.18
CA PRO A 162 7.17 -35.55 9.68
C PRO A 162 7.35 -34.05 9.99
N ALA A 163 6.64 -33.18 9.27
CA ALA A 163 6.64 -31.75 9.51
C ALA A 163 6.26 -31.47 10.97
N ARG A 164 7.06 -30.68 11.68
CA ARG A 164 6.90 -30.47 13.12
C ARG A 164 7.02 -28.98 13.45
N PRO A 165 5.95 -28.32 13.89
CA PRO A 165 6.00 -26.91 14.23
C PRO A 165 6.69 -26.68 15.58
N VAL A 166 7.49 -25.63 15.65
CA VAL A 166 7.99 -25.03 16.90
C VAL A 166 7.73 -23.53 16.82
N VAL A 167 7.23 -22.92 17.89
CA VAL A 167 6.96 -21.48 17.94
C VAL A 167 7.81 -20.76 18.99
N VAL A 168 8.28 -19.56 18.65
CA VAL A 168 9.04 -18.67 19.54
C VAL A 168 8.43 -17.26 19.48
N PRO A 169 8.05 -16.67 20.62
CA PRO A 169 8.03 -17.25 21.97
C PRO A 169 7.02 -18.40 22.13
N ALA A 170 7.30 -19.34 23.04
CA ALA A 170 6.43 -20.49 23.34
C ALA A 170 5.19 -20.14 24.19
N ARG A 171 5.00 -18.87 24.55
CA ARG A 171 3.85 -18.33 25.28
C ARG A 171 3.73 -16.84 25.00
N ILE A 172 2.51 -16.34 24.89
CA ILE A 172 2.22 -14.91 24.85
C ILE A 172 1.48 -14.48 26.10
N ARG A 173 1.92 -13.36 26.67
CA ARG A 173 1.19 -12.64 27.72
C ARG A 173 1.14 -11.18 27.35
N TYR A 174 -0.06 -10.70 27.03
CA TYR A 174 -0.27 -9.28 26.80
C TYR A 174 -0.08 -8.55 28.14
N SER A 175 0.90 -7.66 28.19
CA SER A 175 1.40 -7.08 29.45
C SER A 175 0.52 -5.96 30.00
N ALA A 176 -0.24 -5.29 29.13
CA ALA A 176 -1.19 -4.25 29.49
C ALA A 176 -2.64 -4.70 29.22
N PRO A 177 -3.61 -4.27 30.04
CA PRO A 177 -5.02 -4.43 29.72
C PRO A 177 -5.35 -3.80 28.36
N ILE A 178 -6.17 -4.48 27.56
CA ILE A 178 -6.58 -4.02 26.23
C ILE A 178 -8.03 -3.52 26.30
N GLU A 179 -8.31 -2.35 25.71
CA GLU A 179 -9.67 -1.82 25.65
C GLU A 179 -10.62 -2.77 24.92
N ILE A 180 -11.86 -2.91 25.41
CA ILE A 180 -12.91 -3.59 24.64
C ILE A 180 -13.04 -2.96 23.25
N GLY A 181 -13.07 -3.80 22.22
CA GLY A 181 -13.15 -3.39 20.81
C GLY A 181 -11.82 -2.95 20.18
N ARG A 182 -10.74 -2.81 20.97
CA ARG A 182 -9.39 -2.60 20.44
C ARG A 182 -8.73 -3.93 20.16
N GLU A 183 -8.02 -3.97 19.03
CA GLU A 183 -7.15 -5.07 18.69
C GLU A 183 -5.72 -4.86 19.23
N ALA A 184 -5.15 -5.92 19.82
CA ALA A 184 -3.73 -6.02 20.13
C ALA A 184 -3.10 -7.17 19.34
N ILE A 185 -1.83 -7.00 18.95
CA ILE A 185 -1.10 -7.98 18.13
C ILE A 185 0.25 -8.25 18.78
N GLU A 186 0.61 -9.52 18.87
CA GLU A 186 1.93 -10.01 19.26
C GLU A 186 2.45 -10.97 18.18
N THR A 187 3.76 -10.95 17.92
CA THR A 187 4.35 -11.76 16.84
C THR A 187 4.99 -13.03 17.38
N VAL A 188 4.83 -14.14 16.66
CA VAL A 188 5.60 -15.39 16.89
C VAL A 188 6.27 -15.85 15.61
N LEU A 189 7.43 -16.47 15.75
CA LEU A 189 8.13 -17.18 14.68
C LEU A 189 7.78 -18.66 14.76
N LEU A 190 7.21 -19.21 13.69
CA LEU A 190 6.99 -20.65 13.53
C LEU A 190 8.08 -21.24 12.65
N THR A 191 8.74 -22.30 13.11
CA THR A 191 9.76 -23.05 12.34
C THR A 191 9.27 -24.48 12.13
N ASN A 192 9.42 -25.00 10.90
CA ASN A 192 9.27 -26.44 10.65
C ASN A 192 10.58 -27.16 10.96
N VAL A 193 10.66 -27.85 12.10
CA VAL A 193 11.86 -28.62 12.50
C VAL A 193 11.83 -30.09 12.03
N GLY A 194 10.84 -30.45 11.21
CA GLY A 194 10.76 -31.76 10.55
C GLY A 194 11.65 -31.83 9.31
N GLN A 195 11.71 -33.00 8.67
CA GLN A 195 12.46 -33.24 7.43
C GLN A 195 11.58 -33.24 6.17
N VAL A 196 10.27 -33.10 6.34
CA VAL A 196 9.31 -32.95 5.24
C VAL A 196 8.56 -31.61 5.36
N ALA A 197 8.15 -31.06 4.21
CA ALA A 197 7.30 -29.88 4.20
C ALA A 197 5.94 -30.20 4.82
N GLY A 198 5.29 -29.20 5.42
CA GLY A 198 3.94 -29.36 5.93
C GLY A 198 3.08 -28.12 5.74
N THR A 199 1.78 -28.29 5.93
CA THR A 199 0.78 -27.27 5.66
C THR A 199 0.38 -26.53 6.93
N LEU A 200 0.55 -25.21 6.95
CA LEU A 200 0.19 -24.38 8.11
C LEU A 200 -1.33 -24.35 8.33
N SER A 201 -1.74 -24.55 9.58
CA SER A 201 -3.10 -24.33 10.07
C SER A 201 -3.07 -23.67 11.44
N ALA A 202 -3.97 -22.73 11.73
CA ALA A 202 -4.12 -22.15 13.06
C ALA A 202 -5.56 -21.62 13.28
N PRO A 203 -5.98 -21.35 14.54
CA PRO A 203 -7.31 -20.82 14.83
C PRO A 203 -7.50 -19.40 14.25
N SER A 204 -8.61 -19.18 13.54
CA SER A 204 -8.95 -17.89 12.93
C SER A 204 -9.96 -17.05 13.72
N ASP A 205 -10.62 -17.65 14.72
CA ASP A 205 -11.82 -17.12 15.36
C ASP A 205 -11.68 -17.07 16.88
N GLY A 206 -12.51 -16.24 17.50
CA GLY A 206 -12.53 -16.00 18.94
C GLY A 206 -11.76 -14.74 19.33
N PRO A 207 -11.68 -14.44 20.64
CA PRO A 207 -10.97 -13.27 21.12
C PRO A 207 -9.46 -13.38 20.86
N PHE A 208 -8.93 -14.60 20.72
CA PHE A 208 -7.58 -14.85 20.24
C PHE A 208 -7.62 -15.52 18.87
N SER A 209 -6.86 -15.02 17.91
CA SER A 209 -6.74 -15.63 16.57
C SER A 209 -5.31 -15.51 16.04
N VAL A 210 -4.96 -16.31 15.03
CA VAL A 210 -3.63 -16.29 14.39
C VAL A 210 -3.78 -15.94 12.91
N ARG A 211 -2.88 -15.10 12.41
CA ARG A 211 -2.80 -14.68 11.00
C ARG A 211 -1.37 -14.68 10.52
N THR A 212 -1.17 -14.64 9.20
CA THR A 212 0.15 -14.34 8.66
C THR A 212 0.52 -12.90 8.98
N HIS A 213 1.82 -12.63 9.17
CA HIS A 213 2.28 -11.27 9.43
C HIS A 213 1.76 -10.26 8.40
N GLY A 214 1.19 -9.15 8.86
CA GLY A 214 0.52 -8.15 8.01
C GLY A 214 -0.98 -8.38 7.82
N GLY A 215 -1.58 -9.33 8.56
CA GLY A 215 -3.03 -9.49 8.67
C GLY A 215 -3.70 -10.37 7.60
N GLY A 216 -2.90 -11.00 6.72
CA GLY A 216 -3.39 -12.00 5.77
C GLY A 216 -4.04 -13.19 6.48
N ALA A 217 -5.13 -13.71 5.91
CA ALA A 217 -5.66 -14.99 6.38
C ALA A 217 -4.61 -16.08 6.12
N ILE A 218 -4.55 -17.08 6.99
CA ILE A 218 -3.87 -18.32 6.65
C ILE A 218 -4.82 -19.02 5.67
N GLU A 219 -4.68 -18.67 4.39
CA GLU A 219 -5.45 -19.30 3.31
C GLU A 219 -5.07 -20.78 3.19
N ASP A 220 -6.00 -21.59 2.70
CA ASP A 220 -5.85 -23.04 2.57
C ASP A 220 -4.51 -23.38 1.91
N ALA A 221 -3.72 -24.20 2.60
CA ALA A 221 -2.53 -24.86 2.09
C ALA A 221 -1.18 -24.10 2.09
N LEU A 222 -0.93 -23.09 2.96
CA LEU A 222 0.40 -22.46 3.03
C LEU A 222 1.49 -23.50 3.37
N PRO A 223 2.39 -23.85 2.43
CA PRO A 223 3.41 -24.87 2.67
C PRO A 223 4.61 -24.24 3.39
N VAL A 224 5.12 -24.95 4.39
CA VAL A 224 6.32 -24.57 5.15
C VAL A 224 7.37 -25.66 4.95
N ALA A 225 8.44 -25.35 4.22
CA ALA A 225 9.50 -26.31 3.95
C ALA A 225 10.30 -26.65 5.22
N PRO A 226 11.03 -27.78 5.25
CA PRO A 226 11.95 -28.10 6.34
C PRO A 226 12.94 -26.96 6.61
N GLY A 227 13.01 -26.51 7.86
CA GLY A 227 13.91 -25.43 8.29
C GLY A 227 13.43 -24.01 7.96
N ASP A 228 12.31 -23.85 7.23
CA ASP A 228 11.75 -22.53 6.94
C ASP A 228 11.05 -21.94 8.17
N ASP A 229 11.08 -20.62 8.23
CA ASP A 229 10.44 -19.80 9.24
C ASP A 229 9.25 -19.01 8.66
N VAL A 230 8.16 -18.93 9.43
CA VAL A 230 6.98 -18.12 9.13
C VAL A 230 6.69 -17.19 10.30
N VAL A 231 6.58 -15.89 10.04
CA VAL A 231 6.15 -14.91 11.04
C VAL A 231 4.63 -14.87 11.09
N LEU A 232 4.07 -15.05 12.28
CA LEU A 232 2.64 -15.07 12.55
C LEU A 232 2.25 -13.94 13.50
N ASP A 233 1.14 -13.30 13.22
CA ASP A 233 0.49 -12.32 14.09
C ASP A 233 -0.55 -13.04 14.93
N VAL A 234 -0.33 -13.10 16.25
CA VAL A 234 -1.33 -13.54 17.21
C VAL A 234 -2.09 -12.32 17.67
N ARG A 235 -3.40 -12.33 17.46
CA ARG A 235 -4.30 -11.19 17.67
C ARG A 235 -5.13 -11.42 18.92
N PHE A 236 -5.39 -10.37 19.69
CA PHE A 236 -6.36 -10.33 20.76
C PHE A 236 -7.38 -9.21 20.52
N LEU A 237 -8.67 -9.55 20.43
CA LEU A 237 -9.78 -8.62 20.24
C LEU A 237 -10.91 -8.92 21.24
N PRO A 238 -10.87 -8.34 22.46
CA PRO A 238 -11.91 -8.55 23.46
C PRO A 238 -13.19 -7.77 23.13
N ILE A 239 -14.34 -8.43 23.28
CA ILE A 239 -15.67 -7.80 23.17
C ILE A 239 -16.43 -7.75 24.50
N THR A 240 -15.87 -8.38 25.54
CA THR A 240 -16.42 -8.41 26.91
C THR A 240 -15.32 -8.13 27.92
N LEU A 241 -15.69 -7.61 29.08
CA LEU A 241 -14.77 -7.37 30.19
C LEU A 241 -14.35 -8.69 30.86
N GLY A 242 -13.08 -8.79 31.27
CA GLY A 242 -12.57 -9.92 32.03
C GLY A 242 -11.13 -10.32 31.68
N GLU A 243 -10.69 -11.41 32.31
CA GLU A 243 -9.43 -12.09 32.00
C GLU A 243 -9.69 -13.21 30.98
N PHE A 244 -8.79 -13.31 30.00
CA PHE A 244 -8.86 -14.29 28.93
C PHE A 244 -7.60 -15.15 28.97
N ALA A 245 -7.78 -16.46 28.92
CA ALA A 245 -6.71 -17.42 28.75
C ALA A 245 -7.17 -18.51 27.80
N SER A 246 -6.30 -18.91 26.88
CA SER A 246 -6.55 -19.98 25.92
C SER A 246 -5.25 -20.67 25.54
N THR A 247 -5.37 -21.79 24.83
CA THR A 247 -4.26 -22.47 24.16
C THR A 247 -4.60 -22.51 22.68
N LEU A 248 -3.78 -21.85 21.85
CA LEU A 248 -3.93 -21.86 20.41
C LEU A 248 -3.12 -23.03 19.85
N GLU A 249 -3.78 -23.93 19.10
CA GLU A 249 -3.12 -25.06 18.44
C GLU A 249 -2.67 -24.63 17.04
N ILE A 250 -1.38 -24.38 16.87
CA ILE A 250 -0.78 -24.04 15.57
C ILE A 250 -0.17 -25.31 14.99
N GLY A 251 -0.37 -25.58 13.71
CA GLY A 251 -0.07 -26.89 13.16
C GLY A 251 0.60 -26.91 11.80
N LEU A 252 1.34 -27.98 11.55
CA LEU A 252 1.81 -28.41 10.23
C LEU A 252 1.25 -29.82 9.97
N ASP A 253 0.32 -29.92 9.02
CA ASP A 253 -0.44 -31.14 8.71
C ASP A 253 -1.16 -31.74 9.93
N ASP A 254 -0.74 -32.89 10.45
CA ASP A 254 -1.32 -33.53 11.65
C ASP A 254 -0.59 -33.15 12.95
N ASN A 255 0.61 -32.56 12.87
CA ASN A 255 1.38 -32.17 14.05
C ASN A 255 0.99 -30.77 14.52
N ARG A 256 0.76 -30.62 15.82
CA ARG A 256 0.36 -29.36 16.46
C ARG A 256 1.37 -28.93 17.53
N VAL A 257 1.49 -27.62 17.73
CA VAL A 257 2.15 -26.97 18.86
C VAL A 257 1.15 -26.11 19.60
N ALA A 258 1.05 -26.35 20.90
CA ALA A 258 0.22 -25.59 21.81
C ALA A 258 0.92 -24.27 22.18
N LEU A 259 0.28 -23.14 21.87
CA LEU A 259 0.71 -21.80 22.27
C LEU A 259 -0.23 -21.24 23.33
N PRO A 260 0.14 -21.25 24.62
CA PRO A 260 -0.64 -20.61 25.66
C PRO A 260 -0.65 -19.10 25.48
N VAL A 261 -1.85 -18.51 25.51
CA VAL A 261 -2.06 -17.07 25.39
C VAL A 261 -2.90 -16.58 26.57
N SER A 262 -2.56 -15.40 27.09
CA SER A 262 -3.37 -14.75 28.12
C SER A 262 -3.35 -13.23 27.97
N ALA A 263 -4.49 -12.61 28.24
CA ALA A 263 -4.68 -11.17 28.21
C ALA A 263 -5.78 -10.77 29.19
N THR A 264 -5.79 -9.49 29.56
CA THR A 264 -6.91 -8.89 30.31
C THR A 264 -7.53 -7.79 29.47
N SER A 265 -8.82 -7.58 29.65
CA SER A 265 -9.55 -6.48 29.01
C SER A 265 -9.99 -5.44 30.03
N THR A 266 -10.22 -4.23 29.56
CA THR A 266 -10.71 -3.09 30.36
C THR A 266 -11.81 -2.37 29.58
N PRO A 267 -12.73 -1.63 30.25
CA PRO A 267 -13.72 -0.82 29.54
C PRO A 267 -13.04 0.18 28.59
N ALA A 268 -13.64 0.37 27.42
CA ALA A 268 -13.27 1.46 26.52
C ALA A 268 -13.72 2.79 27.14
N GLY A 269 -12.84 3.79 27.13
CA GLY A 269 -13.12 5.11 27.66
C GLY A 269 -13.99 5.94 26.74
N VAL A 270 -14.64 6.93 27.34
CA VAL A 270 -15.41 7.97 26.64
C VAL A 270 -14.57 9.24 26.63
N LEU A 271 -14.44 9.88 25.46
CA LEU A 271 -13.70 11.12 25.32
C LEU A 271 -14.69 12.29 25.25
N SER A 272 -14.54 13.26 26.16
CA SER A 272 -15.31 14.50 26.18
C SER A 272 -14.37 15.68 25.96
N CYS A 273 -14.74 16.59 25.06
CA CYS A 273 -13.95 17.80 24.76
C CYS A 273 -14.61 19.04 25.36
N ASP A 274 -13.81 20.08 25.58
CA ASP A 274 -14.24 21.37 26.13
C ASP A 274 -15.10 22.20 25.15
N HIS A 275 -15.14 21.81 23.88
CA HIS A 275 -15.96 22.42 22.84
C HIS A 275 -17.09 21.46 22.42
N ASP A 276 -18.34 21.93 22.53
CA ASP A 276 -19.51 21.31 21.90
C ASP A 276 -19.67 21.75 20.43
N GLN A 277 -19.11 22.91 20.07
CA GLN A 277 -18.93 23.41 18.71
C GLN A 277 -17.65 24.27 18.64
N ILE A 278 -16.97 24.23 17.50
CA ILE A 278 -15.87 25.16 17.18
C ILE A 278 -16.37 26.14 16.13
N ASP A 279 -16.63 27.38 16.54
CA ASP A 279 -16.98 28.46 15.61
C ASP A 279 -15.80 29.39 15.40
N PHE A 280 -15.28 29.43 14.18
CA PHE A 280 -14.24 30.39 13.82
C PHE A 280 -14.79 31.78 13.56
N GLY A 281 -16.10 31.96 13.35
CA GLY A 281 -16.69 33.20 12.88
C GLY A 281 -16.10 33.67 11.53
N PRO A 282 -16.35 34.93 11.13
CA PRO A 282 -15.72 35.53 9.96
C PRO A 282 -14.21 35.63 10.15
N VAL A 283 -13.46 35.11 9.18
CA VAL A 283 -12.01 35.24 9.07
C VAL A 283 -11.70 35.87 7.71
N PRO A 284 -11.02 37.04 7.67
CA PRO A 284 -10.65 37.69 6.41
C PRO A 284 -9.81 36.75 5.52
N ARG A 285 -10.08 36.74 4.22
CA ARG A 285 -9.32 35.92 3.26
C ARG A 285 -7.82 36.23 3.35
N GLY A 286 -6.99 35.19 3.35
CA GLY A 286 -5.54 35.26 3.54
C GLY A 286 -5.08 35.20 5.00
N GLU A 287 -6.00 35.33 5.95
CA GLU A 287 -5.72 35.15 7.38
C GLU A 287 -5.97 33.72 7.84
N LYS A 288 -5.45 33.41 9.03
CA LYS A 288 -5.70 32.16 9.74
C LYS A 288 -6.12 32.43 11.18
N ARG A 289 -6.98 31.56 11.70
CA ARG A 289 -7.40 31.55 13.10
C ARG A 289 -7.22 30.15 13.67
N THR A 290 -6.69 30.07 14.88
CA THR A 290 -6.41 28.79 15.56
C THR A 290 -7.16 28.75 16.89
N GLN A 291 -7.82 27.64 17.17
CA GLN A 291 -8.44 27.35 18.46
C GLN A 291 -7.82 26.11 19.08
N ARG A 292 -7.55 26.18 20.38
CA ARG A 292 -7.04 25.05 21.15
C ARG A 292 -8.20 24.24 21.70
N VAL A 293 -8.17 22.93 21.48
CA VAL A 293 -9.15 22.00 22.03
C VAL A 293 -8.49 21.15 23.11
N PHE A 294 -9.21 20.94 24.21
CA PHE A 294 -8.82 20.06 25.31
C PHE A 294 -9.90 19.01 25.54
N CYS A 295 -9.49 17.76 25.62
CA CYS A 295 -10.40 16.65 25.91
C CYS A 295 -9.91 15.83 27.10
N GLN A 296 -10.85 15.22 27.80
CA GLN A 296 -10.62 14.35 28.95
C GLN A 296 -11.31 13.00 28.73
N VAL A 297 -10.69 11.95 29.24
CA VAL A 297 -11.22 10.58 29.18
C VAL A 297 -11.90 10.21 30.48
N SER A 298 -13.07 9.60 30.38
CA SER A 298 -13.82 9.00 31.49
C SER A 298 -14.13 7.52 31.24
N GLU A 299 -14.61 6.83 32.27
CA GLU A 299 -15.23 5.48 32.20
C GLU A 299 -14.33 4.30 31.78
N GLY A 300 -13.11 4.53 31.32
CA GLY A 300 -12.22 3.46 30.86
C GLY A 300 -10.89 3.96 30.29
N GLN A 301 -10.20 3.07 29.58
CA GLN A 301 -8.97 3.39 28.87
C GLN A 301 -9.26 3.85 27.44
N TYR A 302 -8.51 4.83 26.94
CA TYR A 302 -8.66 5.35 25.58
C TYR A 302 -7.29 5.44 24.91
N THR A 303 -7.09 4.68 23.84
CA THR A 303 -5.89 4.78 23.00
C THR A 303 -6.23 5.51 21.72
N LEU A 304 -5.58 6.65 21.47
CA LEU A 304 -5.85 7.51 20.32
C LEU A 304 -5.47 6.82 19.01
N GLN A 305 -6.40 6.76 18.05
CA GLN A 305 -6.09 6.38 16.68
C GLN A 305 -5.73 7.61 15.83
N GLY A 306 -6.44 8.71 16.01
CA GLY A 306 -6.18 9.93 15.25
C GLY A 306 -7.22 11.03 15.47
N VAL A 307 -6.88 12.21 14.96
CA VAL A 307 -7.74 13.40 14.93
C VAL A 307 -7.79 13.89 13.49
N GLY A 308 -8.99 14.14 12.96
CA GLY A 308 -9.16 14.60 11.58
C GLY A 308 -10.53 15.20 11.35
N PHE A 309 -10.89 15.43 10.08
CA PHE A 309 -12.15 16.04 9.70
C PHE A 309 -13.01 15.11 8.84
N VAL A 310 -14.33 15.27 8.95
CA VAL A 310 -15.35 14.70 8.07
C VAL A 310 -16.09 15.86 7.40
N GLY A 311 -16.32 15.75 6.08
CA GLY A 311 -16.98 16.82 5.30
C GLY A 311 -16.05 17.98 4.93
N GLY A 312 -14.91 17.66 4.32
CA GLY A 312 -13.73 18.54 4.18
C GLY A 312 -13.98 19.95 3.65
N HIS A 313 -13.55 20.93 4.44
CA HIS A 313 -13.25 22.29 3.99
C HIS A 313 -11.72 22.40 3.77
N SER A 314 -11.28 22.92 2.62
CA SER A 314 -9.85 22.92 2.21
C SER A 314 -8.93 23.79 3.09
N GLY A 315 -9.49 24.62 3.98
CA GLY A 315 -8.74 25.47 4.89
C GLY A 315 -8.53 24.92 6.32
N LEU A 316 -9.06 23.74 6.66
CA LEU A 316 -8.97 23.19 8.02
C LEU A 316 -7.75 22.28 8.20
N SER A 317 -7.03 22.44 9.31
CA SER A 317 -5.90 21.60 9.69
C SER A 317 -5.87 21.31 11.18
N VAL A 318 -5.30 20.15 11.56
CA VAL A 318 -5.04 19.76 12.95
C VAL A 318 -3.54 19.75 13.20
N GLY A 319 -3.10 20.41 14.27
CA GLY A 319 -1.70 20.47 14.67
C GLY A 319 -1.50 20.23 16.16
N ASN A 320 -0.25 20.05 16.58
CA ASN A 320 0.15 19.99 17.99
C ASN A 320 -0.66 18.97 18.83
N VAL A 321 -0.94 17.81 18.25
CA VAL A 321 -1.68 16.72 18.90
C VAL A 321 -0.80 16.11 20.00
N ASN A 322 -1.26 16.18 21.25
CA ASN A 322 -0.56 15.66 22.40
C ASN A 322 -1.55 15.04 23.41
N PRO A 323 -1.40 13.76 23.78
CA PRO A 323 -0.41 12.79 23.28
C PRO A 323 -0.57 12.43 21.80
N VAL A 324 0.50 11.93 21.18
CA VAL A 324 0.48 11.48 19.77
C VAL A 324 -0.36 10.20 19.59
N PRO A 325 -0.92 9.96 18.38
CA PRO A 325 -1.62 8.72 18.06
C PRO A 325 -0.84 7.45 18.42
N GLY A 326 -1.55 6.40 18.84
CA GLY A 326 -1.01 5.15 19.39
C GLY A 326 -0.79 5.18 20.90
N THR A 327 -0.95 6.33 21.54
CA THR A 327 -0.74 6.48 22.99
C THR A 327 -2.06 6.33 23.76
N GLN A 328 -2.01 5.64 24.90
CA GLN A 328 -3.08 5.64 25.87
C GLN A 328 -3.10 6.97 26.62
N LEU A 329 -4.26 7.61 26.72
CA LEU A 329 -4.39 8.95 27.26
C LEU A 329 -5.49 9.08 28.32
N THR A 330 -5.26 10.00 29.26
CA THR A 330 -6.28 10.52 30.19
C THR A 330 -6.74 11.93 29.79
N THR A 331 -5.87 12.67 29.10
CA THR A 331 -6.17 13.98 28.50
C THR A 331 -5.59 14.03 27.08
N LEU A 332 -6.24 14.82 26.22
CA LEU A 332 -5.81 15.09 24.85
C LEU A 332 -5.90 16.59 24.61
N SER A 333 -4.94 17.13 23.87
CA SER A 333 -5.02 18.50 23.38
C SER A 333 -4.49 18.59 21.97
N PHE A 334 -5.07 19.47 21.15
CA PHE A 334 -4.61 19.77 19.79
C PHE A 334 -5.09 21.16 19.36
N ASP A 335 -4.47 21.69 18.30
CA ASP A 335 -4.87 22.93 17.65
C ASP A 335 -5.72 22.60 16.43
N VAL A 336 -6.85 23.28 16.28
CA VAL A 336 -7.62 23.33 15.04
C VAL A 336 -7.36 24.69 14.41
N THR A 337 -6.84 24.71 13.20
CA THR A 337 -6.56 25.95 12.45
C THR A 337 -7.43 26.02 11.21
N PHE A 338 -8.09 27.16 11.04
CA PHE A 338 -8.79 27.53 9.82
C PHE A 338 -7.97 28.60 9.09
N THR A 339 -7.62 28.35 7.83
CA THR A 339 -7.03 29.31 6.89
C THR A 339 -8.11 29.71 5.90
N ALA A 340 -8.44 31.00 5.86
CA ALA A 340 -9.52 31.52 5.02
C ALA A 340 -9.03 31.74 3.60
N GLU A 341 -9.50 30.91 2.66
CA GLU A 341 -9.14 30.95 1.24
C GLU A 341 -10.39 30.73 0.38
N GLY A 342 -10.29 31.10 -0.90
CA GLY A 342 -11.43 30.98 -1.83
C GLY A 342 -12.52 32.01 -1.58
N ALA A 343 -13.67 31.86 -2.24
CA ALA A 343 -14.76 32.85 -2.23
C ALA A 343 -15.36 33.08 -0.83
N ARG A 344 -15.99 34.25 -0.64
CA ARG A 344 -16.74 34.56 0.58
C ARG A 344 -17.87 33.54 0.75
N ALA A 345 -17.77 32.69 1.77
CA ALA A 345 -18.72 31.59 1.99
C ALA A 345 -18.72 31.15 3.45
N ARG A 346 -19.86 30.62 3.90
CA ARG A 346 -19.98 29.86 5.15
C ARG A 346 -19.93 28.38 4.85
N ALA A 347 -19.22 27.62 5.68
CA ALA A 347 -19.14 26.18 5.56
C ALA A 347 -19.22 25.48 6.92
N GLN A 348 -19.71 24.24 6.88
CA GLN A 348 -19.79 23.34 8.02
C GLN A 348 -18.92 22.10 7.77
N SER A 349 -18.20 21.68 8.80
CA SER A 349 -17.43 20.43 8.83
C SER A 349 -17.55 19.78 10.21
N THR A 350 -17.08 18.55 10.36
CA THR A 350 -17.05 17.87 11.65
C THR A 350 -15.62 17.48 11.99
N LEU A 351 -15.12 17.92 13.14
CA LEU A 351 -13.92 17.36 13.76
C LEU A 351 -14.26 15.97 14.29
N ARG A 352 -13.40 14.99 14.03
CA ARG A 352 -13.56 13.62 14.52
C ARG A 352 -12.29 13.13 15.20
N VAL A 353 -12.39 12.80 16.47
CA VAL A 353 -11.35 12.12 17.25
C VAL A 353 -11.72 10.65 17.36
N THR A 354 -10.84 9.75 16.93
CA THR A 354 -11.11 8.31 16.87
C THR A 354 -10.16 7.54 17.79
N SER A 355 -10.67 6.52 18.48
CA SER A 355 -9.89 5.57 19.28
C SER A 355 -9.55 4.30 18.49
N LEU A 356 -8.53 3.57 18.93
CA LEU A 356 -8.25 2.22 18.40
C LEU A 356 -9.34 1.19 18.76
N SER A 357 -10.19 1.47 19.75
CA SER A 357 -11.41 0.71 20.03
C SER A 357 -12.60 1.07 19.14
N ARG A 358 -12.40 1.94 18.14
CA ARG A 358 -13.39 2.45 17.18
C ARG A 358 -14.45 3.38 17.77
N ALA A 359 -14.31 3.81 19.03
CA ALA A 359 -15.09 4.91 19.58
C ALA A 359 -14.69 6.21 18.87
N ALA A 360 -15.66 7.11 18.69
CA ALA A 360 -15.42 8.41 18.07
C ALA A 360 -16.14 9.52 18.83
N THR A 361 -15.47 10.66 18.96
CA THR A 361 -16.06 11.91 19.45
C THR A 361 -16.06 12.91 18.32
N GLU A 362 -17.20 13.54 18.09
CA GLU A 362 -17.43 14.46 16.97
C GLU A 362 -17.77 15.85 17.50
N VAL A 363 -17.15 16.88 16.93
CA VAL A 363 -17.40 18.29 17.28
C VAL A 363 -17.69 19.05 15.98
N PRO A 364 -18.89 19.63 15.81
CA PRO A 364 -19.20 20.48 14.67
C PRO A 364 -18.26 21.69 14.57
N ILE A 365 -17.91 22.05 13.34
CA ILE A 365 -17.10 23.22 13.01
C ILE A 365 -17.90 24.13 12.09
N SER A 366 -17.97 25.42 12.41
CA SER A 366 -18.42 26.47 11.50
C SER A 366 -17.25 27.36 11.09
N THR A 367 -17.18 27.65 9.79
CA THR A 367 -16.19 28.54 9.19
C THR A 367 -16.88 29.55 8.31
N GLU A 368 -16.29 30.74 8.22
CA GLU A 368 -16.74 31.81 7.33
C GLU A 368 -15.53 32.54 6.78
N VAL A 369 -15.38 32.53 5.45
CA VAL A 369 -14.43 33.39 4.75
C VAL A 369 -15.08 34.75 4.58
N ASP A 370 -14.42 35.80 5.04
CA ASP A 370 -14.85 37.19 4.83
C ASP A 370 -13.92 37.92 3.84
N ALA A 371 -14.37 39.06 3.33
CA ALA A 371 -13.54 39.89 2.46
C ALA A 371 -12.22 40.27 3.18
N PRO A 372 -11.08 40.34 2.47
CA PRO A 372 -9.84 40.80 3.05
C PRO A 372 -9.98 42.26 3.50
N THR A 373 -9.20 42.66 4.51
CA THR A 373 -9.14 44.08 4.86
C THR A 373 -8.45 44.87 3.75
N PRO A 374 -8.83 46.13 3.44
CA PRO A 374 -8.13 46.91 2.42
C PRO A 374 -6.62 47.05 2.70
N SER A 375 -6.21 47.08 3.97
CA SER A 375 -4.80 47.09 4.38
C SER A 375 -4.03 45.81 4.08
N SER A 376 -4.73 44.69 3.87
CA SER A 376 -4.14 43.40 3.51
C SER A 376 -4.27 43.09 2.02
N THR A 377 -4.64 44.07 1.19
CA THR A 377 -4.74 43.92 -0.27
C THR A 377 -3.78 44.84 -0.99
N ASP A 378 -3.11 44.35 -2.01
CA ASP A 378 -2.41 45.22 -2.97
C ASP A 378 -3.41 46.09 -3.76
N LEU A 379 -4.61 45.58 -4.04
CA LEU A 379 -5.67 46.34 -4.71
C LEU A 379 -7.05 46.03 -4.10
N SER A 380 -7.78 47.08 -3.72
CA SER A 380 -9.20 47.00 -3.36
C SER A 380 -9.98 48.05 -4.14
N ILE A 381 -11.04 47.65 -4.81
CA ILE A 381 -11.88 48.49 -5.67
C ILE A 381 -13.31 48.42 -5.16
N GLY A 382 -13.95 49.58 -4.98
CA GLY A 382 -15.35 49.69 -4.59
C GLY A 382 -16.12 50.54 -5.59
N LEU A 383 -17.25 50.01 -6.05
CA LEU A 383 -18.23 50.69 -6.89
C LEU A 383 -19.48 50.96 -6.06
N THR A 384 -20.04 52.16 -6.16
CA THR A 384 -21.38 52.49 -5.67
C THR A 384 -22.15 53.26 -6.73
N TRP A 385 -23.47 53.15 -6.73
CA TRP A 385 -24.29 53.89 -7.69
C TRP A 385 -25.69 54.20 -7.19
N THR A 386 -26.31 55.14 -7.88
CA THR A 386 -27.72 55.53 -7.83
C THR A 386 -28.20 55.71 -9.27
N PRO A 387 -29.50 55.68 -9.61
CA PRO A 387 -30.69 55.59 -8.74
C PRO A 387 -31.19 54.15 -8.48
N VAL A 388 -32.30 54.04 -7.73
CA VAL A 388 -32.98 52.77 -7.48
C VAL A 388 -33.34 52.05 -8.78
N GLY A 389 -33.15 50.74 -8.84
CA GLY A 389 -33.58 49.93 -9.98
C GLY A 389 -32.61 49.90 -11.17
N THR A 390 -31.39 50.42 -11.02
CA THR A 390 -30.29 50.25 -11.99
C THR A 390 -29.32 49.16 -11.54
N ASP A 391 -28.68 48.48 -12.47
CA ASP A 391 -27.71 47.42 -12.23
C ASP A 391 -26.39 47.77 -12.92
N LEU A 392 -25.31 47.79 -12.16
CA LEU A 392 -23.97 48.07 -12.67
C LEU A 392 -23.02 46.96 -12.25
N ASP A 393 -22.25 46.47 -13.21
CA ASP A 393 -21.26 45.43 -13.01
C ASP A 393 -19.85 46.01 -12.95
N LEU A 394 -19.08 45.57 -11.97
CA LEU A 394 -17.67 45.85 -11.80
C LEU A 394 -16.83 44.75 -12.46
N HIS A 395 -15.91 45.15 -13.31
CA HIS A 395 -15.02 44.26 -14.02
C HIS A 395 -13.56 44.57 -13.70
N LEU A 396 -12.81 43.57 -13.26
CA LEU A 396 -11.35 43.62 -13.19
C LEU A 396 -10.76 42.63 -14.19
N VAL A 397 -10.13 43.17 -15.24
CA VAL A 397 -9.67 42.39 -16.39
C VAL A 397 -8.15 42.31 -16.40
N LYS A 398 -7.58 41.11 -16.39
CA LYS A 398 -6.14 40.89 -16.55
C LYS A 398 -5.74 40.97 -18.03
N HIS A 399 -4.82 41.87 -18.36
CA HIS A 399 -4.30 42.02 -19.73
C HIS A 399 -3.55 40.75 -20.20
N PRO A 400 -3.66 40.34 -21.48
CA PRO A 400 -4.30 41.03 -22.62
C PRO A 400 -5.81 40.79 -22.78
N GLY A 401 -6.51 40.31 -21.76
CA GLY A 401 -7.94 40.03 -21.85
C GLY A 401 -8.82 41.26 -22.08
N ALA A 402 -10.06 41.00 -22.49
CA ALA A 402 -11.17 41.96 -22.53
C ALA A 402 -12.24 41.60 -21.47
N PRO A 403 -13.18 42.49 -21.14
CA PRO A 403 -14.30 42.08 -20.30
C PRO A 403 -15.06 40.91 -20.96
N TYR A 404 -15.79 40.12 -20.16
CA TYR A 404 -16.42 38.83 -20.49
C TYR A 404 -15.51 37.75 -21.09
N GLU A 405 -14.20 38.00 -21.21
CA GLU A 405 -13.27 36.97 -21.65
C GLU A 405 -12.99 35.96 -20.52
N ALA A 406 -13.32 34.71 -20.80
CA ALA A 406 -13.20 33.62 -19.83
C ALA A 406 -11.77 33.49 -19.31
N GLY A 407 -11.62 33.50 -17.98
CA GLY A 407 -10.33 33.34 -17.31
C GLY A 407 -9.56 34.65 -17.08
N THR A 408 -9.97 35.75 -17.70
CA THR A 408 -9.28 37.05 -17.55
C THR A 408 -10.14 38.15 -16.94
N ASP A 409 -11.46 37.99 -16.83
CA ASP A 409 -12.35 39.03 -16.32
C ASP A 409 -13.12 38.62 -15.05
N CYS A 410 -12.79 39.22 -13.92
CA CYS A 410 -13.50 39.03 -12.66
C CYS A 410 -14.71 39.97 -12.59
N HIS A 411 -15.90 39.38 -12.61
CA HIS A 411 -17.21 40.07 -12.67
C HIS A 411 -18.32 39.15 -12.11
N TRP A 412 -19.59 39.54 -12.24
CA TRP A 412 -20.73 38.84 -11.62
C TRP A 412 -20.83 37.33 -11.96
N ASP A 413 -20.50 36.89 -13.18
CA ASP A 413 -20.58 35.46 -13.55
C ASP A 413 -19.27 34.71 -13.21
N ALA A 414 -18.15 35.43 -13.20
CA ALA A 414 -16.83 34.91 -12.87
C ALA A 414 -16.26 35.57 -11.61
N LYS A 415 -16.97 35.43 -10.49
CA LYS A 415 -16.66 36.09 -9.21
C LYS A 415 -15.31 35.74 -8.61
N THR A 416 -14.75 34.62 -9.05
CA THR A 416 -13.40 34.17 -8.69
C THR A 416 -12.72 33.62 -9.93
N LEU A 417 -11.47 34.02 -10.14
CA LEU A 417 -10.67 33.55 -11.26
C LEU A 417 -9.30 33.10 -10.78
N ARG A 418 -8.82 32.00 -11.34
CA ARG A 418 -7.45 31.55 -11.08
C ARG A 418 -6.46 32.38 -11.89
N TRP A 419 -5.75 33.28 -11.24
CA TRP A 419 -4.72 34.12 -11.85
C TRP A 419 -3.36 33.78 -11.26
N GLY A 420 -2.32 33.80 -12.09
CA GLY A 420 -0.94 33.71 -11.61
C GLY A 420 -0.53 32.31 -11.16
N ASP A 421 -0.12 32.15 -9.90
CA ASP A 421 0.45 30.94 -9.33
C ASP A 421 -0.65 29.88 -9.08
N PRO A 422 -0.61 28.72 -9.77
CA PRO A 422 -1.62 27.67 -9.57
C PRO A 422 -1.63 27.06 -8.16
N THR A 423 -0.61 27.34 -7.34
CA THR A 423 -0.48 26.84 -5.96
C THR A 423 -0.95 27.83 -4.89
N SER A 424 -1.22 29.08 -5.25
CA SER A 424 -1.73 30.13 -4.36
C SER A 424 -3.12 30.57 -4.80
N THR A 425 -3.96 31.06 -3.88
CA THR A 425 -5.22 31.77 -4.20
C THR A 425 -5.13 33.26 -3.87
N LEU A 426 -3.98 33.73 -3.37
CA LEU A 426 -3.82 35.11 -2.92
C LEU A 426 -3.73 36.11 -4.09
N ASP A 427 -3.33 35.65 -5.25
CA ASP A 427 -3.23 36.40 -6.50
C ASP A 427 -4.48 36.25 -7.40
N ASP A 428 -5.50 35.57 -6.90
CA ASP A 428 -6.82 35.50 -7.52
C ASP A 428 -7.65 36.74 -7.13
N PRO A 429 -8.37 37.37 -8.07
CA PRO A 429 -9.32 38.43 -7.77
C PRO A 429 -10.63 37.82 -7.26
N PHE A 430 -11.29 38.53 -6.34
CA PHE A 430 -12.59 38.13 -5.80
C PHE A 430 -13.60 39.28 -5.84
N LEU A 431 -14.75 39.04 -6.46
CA LEU A 431 -15.94 39.89 -6.32
C LEU A 431 -16.63 39.54 -5.00
N ASP A 432 -16.29 40.29 -3.95
CA ASP A 432 -16.73 40.06 -2.56
C ASP A 432 -18.11 40.58 -2.24
N ARG A 433 -18.52 41.60 -3.01
CA ARG A 433 -19.87 42.14 -2.98
C ARG A 433 -20.31 42.37 -4.41
N ASP A 434 -21.49 41.84 -4.70
CA ASP A 434 -22.19 41.94 -5.98
C ASP A 434 -23.62 42.37 -5.64
N ALA A 435 -24.02 43.51 -6.18
CA ALA A 435 -25.32 44.10 -5.91
C ALA A 435 -26.07 44.31 -7.22
N VAL A 436 -26.93 43.37 -7.59
CA VAL A 436 -27.72 43.42 -8.84
C VAL A 436 -28.78 44.54 -8.93
N ARG A 437 -28.85 45.46 -7.95
CA ARG A 437 -29.86 46.55 -7.90
C ARG A 437 -29.37 47.78 -7.15
N GLY A 438 -29.68 48.94 -7.72
CA GLY A 438 -29.43 50.27 -7.20
C GLY A 438 -30.37 50.69 -6.06
N PRO A 439 -29.96 51.64 -5.19
CA PRO A 439 -28.59 52.05 -4.96
C PRO A 439 -27.76 50.86 -4.51
N GLY A 440 -26.70 50.59 -5.25
CA GLY A 440 -25.98 49.32 -5.18
C GLY A 440 -24.53 49.57 -4.84
N ASN A 441 -23.84 48.48 -4.51
CA ASN A 441 -22.42 48.51 -4.32
C ASN A 441 -21.75 47.19 -4.66
N GLU A 442 -20.62 47.29 -5.34
CA GLU A 442 -19.77 46.15 -5.67
C GLU A 442 -18.37 46.34 -5.09
N GLN A 443 -17.68 45.22 -4.85
CA GLN A 443 -16.31 45.26 -4.36
C GLN A 443 -15.47 44.12 -4.94
N ILE A 444 -14.37 44.46 -5.60
CA ILE A 444 -13.33 43.50 -6.00
C ILE A 444 -12.08 43.72 -5.15
N ASN A 445 -11.52 42.62 -4.63
CA ASN A 445 -10.26 42.62 -3.89
C ASN A 445 -9.25 41.67 -4.53
N LEU A 446 -7.98 42.09 -4.52
CA LEU A 446 -6.82 41.30 -4.94
C LEU A 446 -5.72 41.44 -3.87
N ILE A 447 -5.42 40.33 -3.18
CA ILE A 447 -4.53 40.33 -2.02
C ILE A 447 -3.08 40.56 -2.45
N ASP A 448 -2.59 39.76 -3.40
CA ASP A 448 -1.25 39.84 -3.98
C ASP A 448 -1.35 40.12 -5.48
N ALA A 449 -1.11 41.37 -5.87
CA ALA A 449 -1.16 41.74 -7.28
C ALA A 449 0.15 41.32 -7.95
N GLY A 450 0.09 40.17 -8.63
CA GLY A 450 1.18 39.68 -9.47
C GLY A 450 1.64 40.72 -10.50
N ARG A 451 2.85 40.54 -11.04
CA ARG A 451 3.35 41.42 -12.10
C ARG A 451 2.43 41.38 -13.33
N GLY A 452 1.99 42.55 -13.78
CA GLY A 452 1.13 42.65 -14.95
C GLY A 452 0.26 43.89 -14.94
N THR A 453 -0.59 43.98 -15.95
CA THR A 453 -1.55 45.07 -16.10
C THR A 453 -2.98 44.56 -15.94
N TYR A 454 -3.81 45.38 -15.30
CA TYR A 454 -5.21 45.08 -15.00
C TYR A 454 -6.06 46.27 -15.42
N ASP A 455 -7.00 46.05 -16.33
CA ASP A 455 -7.96 47.07 -16.74
C ASP A 455 -9.18 47.04 -15.82
N LEU A 456 -9.62 48.22 -15.38
CA LEU A 456 -10.81 48.41 -14.57
C LEU A 456 -11.94 48.96 -15.43
N TRP A 457 -13.07 48.26 -15.44
CA TRP A 457 -14.25 48.68 -16.16
C TRP A 457 -15.49 48.69 -15.26
N VAL A 458 -16.45 49.53 -15.63
CA VAL A 458 -17.78 49.57 -15.05
C VAL A 458 -18.80 49.51 -16.18
N GLN A 459 -19.75 48.61 -16.09
CA GLN A 459 -20.82 48.49 -17.07
C GLN A 459 -22.13 48.98 -16.49
N PHE A 460 -22.92 49.71 -17.28
CA PHE A 460 -24.34 49.86 -17.00
C PHE A 460 -25.09 48.65 -17.57
N PHE A 461 -25.21 47.59 -16.78
CA PHE A 461 -25.76 46.30 -17.24
C PHE A 461 -27.25 46.37 -17.58
N GLY A 462 -28.06 47.00 -16.71
CA GLY A 462 -29.51 46.97 -16.87
C GLY A 462 -30.27 47.92 -15.96
N PHE A 463 -31.57 48.08 -16.20
CA PHE A 463 -32.46 48.81 -15.30
C PHE A 463 -33.88 48.22 -15.30
N GLU A 464 -34.65 48.51 -14.26
CA GLU A 464 -36.07 48.17 -14.14
C GLU A 464 -36.94 49.39 -14.47
N GLY A 465 -37.93 49.23 -15.35
CA GLY A 465 -38.94 50.25 -15.67
C GLY A 465 -38.95 50.68 -17.14
N GLU A 466 -39.82 51.64 -17.47
CA GLU A 466 -40.04 52.11 -18.86
C GLU A 466 -39.12 53.28 -19.27
N VAL A 467 -38.39 53.89 -18.32
CA VAL A 467 -37.57 55.08 -18.59
C VAL A 467 -36.11 54.74 -18.32
N PRO A 468 -35.19 54.98 -19.28
CA PRO A 468 -33.76 54.85 -19.05
C PRO A 468 -33.37 55.76 -17.89
N LEU A 469 -32.83 55.17 -16.84
CA LEU A 469 -32.20 55.87 -15.75
C LEU A 469 -30.73 56.07 -16.11
N SER A 470 -30.17 57.27 -15.92
CA SER A 470 -28.73 57.49 -16.07
C SER A 470 -28.08 57.30 -14.70
N PRO A 471 -27.44 56.15 -14.40
CA PRO A 471 -26.82 55.96 -13.10
C PRO A 471 -25.56 56.81 -12.92
N ASP A 472 -25.41 57.36 -11.72
CA ASP A 472 -24.19 57.99 -11.23
C ASP A 472 -23.26 56.88 -10.69
N ALA A 473 -22.32 56.41 -11.51
CA ALA A 473 -21.34 55.40 -11.12
C ALA A 473 -20.18 56.06 -10.36
N HIS A 474 -20.06 55.79 -9.06
CA HIS A 474 -18.95 56.25 -8.21
C HIS A 474 -17.99 55.10 -7.92
N ILE A 475 -16.76 55.22 -8.40
CA ILE A 475 -15.70 54.21 -8.24
C ILE A 475 -14.60 54.76 -7.33
N SER A 476 -14.12 53.92 -6.44
CA SER A 476 -13.01 54.21 -5.53
C SER A 476 -12.04 53.03 -5.52
N TRP A 477 -10.75 53.28 -5.32
CA TRP A 477 -9.80 52.20 -5.12
C TRP A 477 -8.66 52.59 -4.18
N SER A 478 -8.09 51.57 -3.53
CA SER A 478 -6.91 51.69 -2.69
C SER A 478 -5.82 50.76 -3.18
N ILE A 479 -4.57 51.21 -3.06
CA ILE A 479 -3.38 50.40 -3.33
C ILE A 479 -2.66 50.23 -2.00
N ARG A 480 -2.48 48.97 -1.56
CA ARG A 480 -1.89 48.64 -0.25
C ARG A 480 -2.58 49.34 0.93
N GLY A 481 -3.92 49.38 0.89
CA GLY A 481 -4.77 49.99 1.91
C GLY A 481 -4.76 51.52 1.95
N LEU A 482 -4.02 52.19 1.07
CA LEU A 482 -4.04 53.64 0.94
C LEU A 482 -5.03 54.03 -0.16
N LEU A 483 -6.07 54.80 0.20
CA LEU A 483 -7.00 55.36 -0.78
C LEU A 483 -6.21 56.14 -1.83
N SER A 484 -6.31 55.71 -3.08
CA SER A 484 -5.51 56.27 -4.18
C SER A 484 -6.28 57.36 -4.91
N ALA A 485 -7.52 57.08 -5.32
CA ALA A 485 -8.38 58.03 -6.00
C ALA A 485 -9.84 57.57 -6.01
N GLU A 486 -10.73 58.49 -6.39
CA GLU A 486 -12.15 58.28 -6.61
C GLU A 486 -12.56 59.00 -7.89
N HIS A 487 -13.46 58.39 -8.66
CA HIS A 487 -14.00 58.96 -9.89
C HIS A 487 -15.51 58.76 -9.95
N THR A 488 -16.18 59.63 -10.68
CA THR A 488 -17.63 59.52 -10.90
C THR A 488 -17.96 59.82 -12.34
N LEU A 489 -18.79 58.98 -12.95
CA LEU A 489 -19.27 59.14 -14.31
C LEU A 489 -20.77 58.82 -14.36
N VAL A 490 -21.51 59.64 -15.12
CA VAL A 490 -22.90 59.35 -15.47
C VAL A 490 -22.90 58.47 -16.72
N LEU A 491 -23.55 57.31 -16.65
CA LEU A 491 -23.73 56.42 -17.80
C LEU A 491 -25.12 56.67 -18.38
N ASP A 492 -25.20 57.07 -19.64
CA ASP A 492 -26.45 57.59 -20.23
C ASP A 492 -27.25 56.52 -20.98
N ARG A 493 -26.60 55.42 -21.36
CA ARG A 493 -27.26 54.28 -22.01
C ARG A 493 -26.94 52.99 -21.31
N CYS A 494 -27.97 52.18 -21.15
CA CYS A 494 -27.79 50.79 -20.78
C CYS A 494 -26.92 50.09 -21.85
N GLY A 495 -25.94 49.32 -21.40
CA GLY A 495 -24.87 48.75 -22.22
C GLY A 495 -23.62 49.64 -22.35
N ASP A 496 -23.63 50.87 -21.83
CA ASP A 496 -22.40 51.67 -21.75
C ASP A 496 -21.36 50.94 -20.89
N MET A 497 -20.14 50.80 -21.41
CA MET A 497 -19.00 50.20 -20.74
C MET A 497 -17.90 51.23 -20.59
N TRP A 498 -17.69 51.67 -19.35
CA TRP A 498 -16.70 52.69 -19.01
C TRP A 498 -15.38 52.05 -18.62
N LYS A 499 -14.32 52.33 -19.40
CA LYS A 499 -12.94 52.07 -18.98
C LYS A 499 -12.51 53.12 -17.98
N VAL A 500 -12.47 52.76 -16.70
CA VAL A 500 -11.98 53.66 -15.64
C VAL A 500 -10.48 53.91 -15.79
N GLY A 501 -9.72 52.88 -16.18
CA GLY A 501 -8.28 52.98 -16.42
C GLY A 501 -7.56 51.65 -16.31
N THR A 502 -6.24 51.73 -16.17
CA THR A 502 -5.34 50.57 -16.13
C THR A 502 -4.40 50.66 -14.94
N PHE A 503 -4.33 49.58 -14.15
CA PHE A 503 -3.28 49.38 -13.16
C PHE A 503 -2.08 48.65 -13.79
N ASP A 504 -0.86 49.12 -13.53
CA ASP A 504 0.40 48.41 -13.83
C ASP A 504 1.11 48.07 -12.52
N PHE A 505 1.19 46.78 -12.19
CA PHE A 505 1.83 46.27 -10.99
C PHE A 505 3.23 45.74 -11.27
N GLN A 506 4.22 46.30 -10.58
CA GLN A 506 5.62 45.88 -10.65
C GLN A 506 6.08 45.29 -9.31
N GLY A 507 5.53 44.13 -8.93
CA GLY A 507 5.82 43.47 -7.64
C GLY A 507 5.07 44.13 -6.48
N GLY A 508 3.75 44.21 -6.61
CA GLY A 508 2.81 44.80 -5.65
C GLY A 508 2.82 46.34 -5.55
N VAL A 509 3.73 47.03 -6.21
CA VAL A 509 3.63 48.49 -6.41
C VAL A 509 2.82 48.73 -7.67
N GLY A 510 1.59 49.24 -7.50
CA GLY A 510 0.70 49.58 -8.61
C GLY A 510 0.79 51.06 -8.97
N VAL A 511 0.80 51.36 -10.27
CA VAL A 511 0.53 52.70 -10.80
C VAL A 511 -0.77 52.65 -11.58
N PHE A 512 -1.68 53.59 -11.31
CA PHE A 512 -2.93 53.71 -12.06
C PHE A 512 -2.81 54.77 -13.15
N THR A 513 -3.19 54.41 -14.37
CA THR A 513 -3.34 55.32 -15.50
C THR A 513 -4.82 55.49 -15.81
N PRO A 514 -5.44 56.65 -15.54
CA PRO A 514 -6.86 56.86 -15.77
C PRO A 514 -7.20 56.80 -17.26
N SER A 515 -8.39 56.29 -17.56
CA SER A 515 -9.07 56.40 -18.83
C SER A 515 -10.43 57.08 -18.61
N GLY A 516 -11.00 57.61 -19.68
CA GLY A 516 -12.37 58.15 -19.71
C GLY A 516 -13.14 57.62 -20.91
N GLU A 517 -12.65 56.53 -21.48
CA GLU A 517 -13.26 55.89 -22.65
C GLU A 517 -14.56 55.21 -22.22
N VAL A 518 -15.65 55.56 -22.90
CA VAL A 518 -16.94 54.87 -22.80
C VAL A 518 -17.18 54.20 -24.14
N LEU A 519 -17.39 52.89 -24.10
CA LEU A 519 -17.77 52.10 -25.26
C LEU A 519 -19.28 51.89 -25.23
N ASP A 520 -19.92 52.20 -26.35
CA ASP A 520 -21.36 52.09 -26.52
C ASP A 520 -21.76 50.65 -26.90
N ASP A 521 -22.95 50.22 -26.45
CA ASP A 521 -23.58 48.94 -26.82
C ASP A 521 -22.69 47.71 -26.56
N TRP A 522 -21.86 47.79 -25.53
CA TRP A 522 -20.99 46.71 -25.11
C TRP A 522 -21.80 45.80 -24.16
N VAL A 523 -22.77 45.12 -24.75
CA VAL A 523 -23.56 44.10 -24.08
C VAL A 523 -23.05 42.75 -24.56
N ASP A 524 -22.95 41.76 -23.68
CA ASP A 524 -22.93 40.37 -24.14
C ASP A 524 -24.05 40.24 -25.18
N ARG A 525 -23.73 39.77 -26.39
CA ARG A 525 -24.60 39.89 -27.58
C ARG A 525 -25.96 39.17 -27.45
N THR A 526 -26.21 38.60 -26.28
CA THR A 526 -27.40 37.86 -25.88
C THR A 526 -28.35 38.67 -25.01
N PHE A 527 -27.90 39.74 -24.34
CA PHE A 527 -28.73 40.59 -23.50
C PHE A 527 -29.13 41.87 -24.25
N VAL A 528 -30.41 42.21 -24.18
CA VAL A 528 -30.97 43.45 -24.74
C VAL A 528 -31.55 44.20 -23.55
N CYS A 529 -31.08 45.42 -23.32
CA CYS A 529 -31.66 46.32 -22.34
C CYS A 529 -33.18 46.42 -22.56
N PRO A 530 -34.00 46.33 -21.50
CA PRO A 530 -35.46 46.29 -21.61
C PRO A 530 -36.08 47.53 -22.29
#